data_AF-A0A2M6ZHH8-F1
#
_entry.id   AF-A0A2M6ZHH8-F1
#
_cell.length_a   1.000
_cell.length_b   1.000
_cell.length_c   1.000
_cell.angle_alpha   90.00
_cell.angle_beta   90.00
_cell.angle_gamma   90.00
#
_symmetry.space_group_name_H-M   'P 1'
#
loop_
_entity.id
_entity.type
_entity.pdbx_description
1 polymer ?
#
loop_
_entity_poly.entity_id
_entity_poly.type
_entity_poly.pdbx_seq_one_letter_code
_entity_poly.pdbx_strand_id
1 'polypeptide(L)'
;MKIFNENELVNWMKLTRVPKLGPKKIKDLLEIYKNIDNIVLTSSEELIRTRLFNQDMMKEWEKLKKASNENFYKVIHECKENKIQIVAFFDSEYPDSLRRIPYPPLTLFLKGDTFLLKTLKVAIVGTRKANEEAKNGHLKKQEYLLKMILRL
;
A
#
# COMPACT_ATOMS: atom_id res chain seq x y z
N MET A 1 2.56 15.85 -4.07
CA MET A 1 3.15 14.56 -3.64
C MET A 1 3.65 13.85 -4.89
N LYS A 2 4.74 13.08 -4.77
CA LYS A 2 5.51 12.50 -5.88
C LYS A 2 5.36 10.97 -5.84
N ILE A 3 5.40 10.33 -7.02
CA ILE A 3 5.53 8.88 -7.15
C ILE A 3 6.91 8.44 -6.65
N PHE A 4 6.95 7.36 -5.87
CA PHE A 4 8.23 6.85 -5.33
C PHE A 4 9.10 6.31 -6.47
N ASN A 5 10.36 6.72 -6.52
CA ASN A 5 11.36 6.10 -7.38
C ASN A 5 11.84 4.75 -6.81
N GLU A 6 12.66 3.99 -7.56
CA GLU A 6 13.08 2.65 -7.15
C GLU A 6 13.85 2.66 -5.80
N ASN A 7 14.71 3.65 -5.54
CA ASN A 7 15.41 3.76 -4.25
C ASN A 7 14.44 4.08 -3.10
N GLU A 8 13.50 5.01 -3.33
CA GLU A 8 12.46 5.35 -2.36
C GLU A 8 11.58 4.11 -2.05
N LEU A 9 11.26 3.29 -3.07
CA LEU A 9 10.53 2.03 -2.90
C LEU A 9 11.32 1.00 -2.09
N VAL A 10 12.63 0.86 -2.33
CA VAL A 10 13.49 -0.02 -1.52
C VAL A 10 13.47 0.43 -0.05
N ASN A 11 13.67 1.73 0.21
CA ASN A 11 13.65 2.27 1.56
C ASN A 11 12.28 2.07 2.23
N TRP A 12 11.19 2.28 1.48
CA TRP A 12 9.84 2.01 1.93
C TRP A 12 9.64 0.54 2.31
N MET A 13 10.03 -0.38 1.42
CA MET A 13 9.92 -1.82 1.63
C MET A 13 10.76 -2.32 2.82
N LYS A 14 11.88 -1.65 3.14
CA LYS A 14 12.66 -1.90 4.35
C LYS A 14 11.91 -1.38 5.58
N LEU A 15 11.40 -0.15 5.54
CA LEU A 15 10.68 0.45 6.67
C LEU A 15 9.44 -0.39 7.05
N THR A 16 8.64 -0.81 6.07
CA THR A 16 7.46 -1.65 6.31
C THR A 16 7.79 -3.08 6.79
N ARG A 17 9.06 -3.49 6.75
CA ARG A 17 9.55 -4.78 7.27
C ARG A 17 10.05 -4.70 8.70
N VAL A 18 10.20 -3.51 9.29
CA VAL A 18 10.62 -3.37 10.69
C VAL A 18 9.55 -3.99 11.59
N PRO A 19 9.89 -5.02 12.39
CA PRO A 19 8.91 -5.68 13.24
C PRO A 19 8.23 -4.70 14.19
N LYS A 20 6.91 -4.86 14.36
CA LYS A 20 6.05 -4.03 15.23
C LYS A 20 5.94 -2.55 14.81
N LEU A 21 6.54 -2.13 13.70
CA LEU A 21 6.36 -0.80 13.12
C LEU A 21 5.13 -0.81 12.19
N GLY A 22 3.95 -0.67 12.80
CA GLY A 22 2.67 -0.78 12.07
C GLY A 22 2.28 0.48 11.28
N PRO A 23 1.19 0.40 10.48
CA PRO A 23 0.70 1.46 9.62
C PRO A 23 0.51 2.82 10.29
N LYS A 24 -0.02 2.84 11.52
CA LYS A 24 -0.22 4.07 12.28
C LYS A 24 1.11 4.79 12.55
N LYS A 25 2.11 4.08 13.07
CA LYS A 25 3.42 4.65 13.36
C LYS A 25 4.14 5.13 12.10
N ILE A 26 4.01 4.39 11.00
CA ILE A 26 4.58 4.78 9.69
C ILE A 26 3.91 6.05 9.17
N LYS A 27 2.59 6.16 9.36
CA LYS A 27 1.85 7.37 9.02
C LYS A 27 2.36 8.56 9.84
N ASP A 28 2.44 8.42 11.16
CA ASP A 28 2.92 9.46 12.07
C ASP A 28 4.37 9.89 11.74
N LEU A 29 5.25 8.93 11.39
CA LEU A 29 6.62 9.23 10.94
C LEU A 29 6.62 10.09 9.67
N LEU A 30 5.81 9.76 8.67
CA LEU A 30 5.78 10.51 7.42
C LEU A 30 5.07 11.87 7.55
N GLU A 31 4.20 12.05 8.55
CA GLU A 31 3.70 13.39 8.91
C GLU A 31 4.81 14.29 9.47
N ILE A 32 5.73 13.73 10.28
CA ILE A 32 6.88 14.43 10.85
C ILE A 32 7.94 14.71 9.77
N TYR A 33 8.40 13.66 9.10
CA TYR A 33 9.58 13.70 8.22
C TYR A 33 9.24 13.95 6.74
N LYS A 34 7.96 13.99 6.35
CA LYS A 34 7.43 14.30 5.00
C LYS A 34 7.70 13.27 3.90
N ASN A 35 8.85 12.61 3.91
CA ASN A 35 9.21 11.58 2.93
C ASN A 35 10.11 10.51 3.56
N ILE A 36 10.31 9.40 2.84
CA ILE A 36 11.07 8.25 3.32
C ILE A 36 12.57 8.55 3.45
N ASP A 37 13.14 9.35 2.54
CA ASP A 37 14.57 9.65 2.56
C ASP A 37 14.95 10.45 3.81
N ASN A 38 14.10 11.38 4.23
CA ASN A 38 14.27 12.10 5.49
C ASN A 38 14.27 11.15 6.69
N ILE A 39 13.40 10.13 6.72
CA ILE A 39 13.41 9.10 7.78
C ILE A 39 14.71 8.30 7.75
N VAL A 40 15.19 7.92 6.55
CA VAL A 40 16.43 7.15 6.39
C VAL A 40 17.66 7.93 6.85
N LEU A 41 17.71 9.23 6.57
CA LEU A 41 18.81 10.13 6.92
C LEU A 41 18.77 10.60 8.39
N THR A 42 17.62 10.49 9.06
CA THR A 42 17.47 10.88 10.47
C THR A 42 18.28 9.97 11.39
N SER A 43 18.89 10.54 12.44
CA SER A 43 19.67 9.76 13.41
C SER A 43 18.78 8.85 14.26
N SER A 44 19.39 7.78 14.81
CA SER A 44 18.71 6.84 15.68
C SER A 44 18.13 7.51 16.93
N GLU A 45 18.88 8.44 17.53
CA GLU A 45 18.48 9.18 18.73
C GLU A 45 17.22 10.01 18.46
N GLU A 46 17.16 10.66 17.30
CA GLU A 46 16.03 11.49 16.91
C GLU A 46 14.79 10.63 16.58
N LEU A 47 14.95 9.51 15.87
CA LEU A 47 13.85 8.58 15.61
C LEU A 47 13.29 7.98 16.91
N ILE A 48 14.14 7.61 17.87
CA ILE A 48 13.70 7.10 19.18
C ILE A 48 12.98 8.19 19.98
N ARG A 49 13.45 9.45 19.91
CA ARG A 49 12.83 10.59 20.61
C ARG A 49 11.37 10.81 20.20
N THR A 50 10.98 10.43 18.98
CA THR A 50 9.58 10.46 18.54
C THR A 50 8.66 9.51 19.31
N ARG A 51 9.21 8.51 20.01
CA ARG A 51 8.51 7.37 20.63
C ARG A 51 7.79 6.45 19.64
N LEU A 52 7.94 6.69 18.33
CA LEU A 52 7.42 5.83 17.27
C LEU A 52 8.33 4.61 17.08
N PHE A 53 9.65 4.82 17.18
CA PHE A 53 10.65 3.77 17.30
C PHE A 53 10.99 3.47 18.76
N ASN A 54 11.24 2.20 19.05
CA ASN A 54 11.91 1.76 20.27
C ASN A 54 13.28 1.16 19.93
N GLN A 55 14.06 0.79 20.95
CA GLN A 55 15.41 0.26 20.77
C GLN A 55 15.46 -1.00 19.90
N ASP A 56 14.50 -1.92 20.05
CA ASP A 56 14.46 -3.15 19.26
C ASP A 56 14.12 -2.87 17.79
N MET A 57 13.15 -1.99 17.52
CA MET A 57 12.81 -1.53 16.19
C MET A 57 14.00 -0.85 15.52
N MET A 58 14.77 -0.05 16.28
CA MET A 58 15.95 0.62 15.76
C MET A 58 17.07 -0.36 15.39
N LYS A 59 17.31 -1.40 16.21
CA LYS A 59 18.28 -2.45 15.87
C LYS A 59 17.92 -3.12 14.54
N GLU A 60 16.65 -3.49 14.35
CA GLU A 60 16.17 -4.08 13.10
C GLU A 60 16.23 -3.10 11.93
N TRP A 61 15.90 -1.83 12.16
CA TRP A 61 15.98 -0.79 11.14
C TRP A 61 17.42 -0.57 10.64
N GLU A 62 18.39 -0.47 11.56
CA GLU A 62 19.81 -0.36 11.21
C GLU A 62 20.33 -1.57 10.43
N LYS A 63 19.92 -2.77 10.85
CA LYS A 63 20.22 -4.01 10.13
C LYS A 63 19.65 -3.99 8.71
N LEU A 64 18.38 -3.60 8.55
CA LEU A 64 17.73 -3.51 7.24
C LEU A 64 18.35 -2.44 6.35
N LYS A 65 18.73 -1.27 6.89
CA LYS A 65 19.44 -0.21 6.14
C LYS A 65 20.74 -0.73 5.54
N LYS A 66 21.52 -1.49 6.32
CA LYS A 66 22.81 -2.06 5.89
C LYS A 66 22.69 -3.31 5.00
N ALA A 67 21.54 -3.98 5.01
CA ALA A 67 21.31 -5.14 4.18
C ALA A 67 21.34 -4.80 2.67
N SER A 68 21.81 -5.75 1.86
CA SER A 68 21.82 -5.64 0.40
C SER A 68 20.45 -5.29 -0.16
N ASN A 69 20.43 -4.44 -1.18
CA ASN A 69 19.22 -4.00 -1.88
C ASN A 69 18.82 -4.96 -3.00
N GLU A 70 19.67 -5.93 -3.38
CA GLU A 70 19.47 -6.82 -4.54
C GLU A 70 18.10 -7.50 -4.55
N ASN A 71 17.71 -8.09 -3.42
CA ASN A 71 16.41 -8.77 -3.31
C ASN A 71 15.23 -7.81 -3.47
N PHE A 72 15.36 -6.55 -3.05
CA PHE A 72 14.31 -5.56 -3.21
C PHE A 72 14.20 -5.10 -4.66
N TYR A 73 15.34 -4.81 -5.32
CA TYR A 73 15.35 -4.48 -6.74
C TYR A 73 14.83 -5.63 -7.59
N LYS A 74 15.18 -6.88 -7.27
CA LYS A 74 14.63 -8.06 -7.94
C LYS A 74 13.10 -8.06 -7.90
N VAL A 75 12.49 -7.84 -6.74
CA VAL A 75 11.03 -7.75 -6.60
C VAL A 75 10.45 -6.57 -7.40
N ILE A 76 11.10 -5.41 -7.39
CA ILE A 76 10.65 -4.22 -8.16
C ILE A 76 10.69 -4.52 -9.66
N HIS A 77 11.77 -5.12 -10.16
CA HIS A 77 11.94 -5.48 -11.56
C HIS A 77 10.98 -6.59 -11.99
N GLU A 78 10.80 -7.64 -11.19
CA GLU A 78 9.80 -8.68 -11.44
C GLU A 78 8.38 -8.09 -11.55
N CYS A 79 8.04 -7.15 -10.65
CA CYS A 79 6.77 -6.43 -10.74
C CYS A 79 6.65 -5.65 -12.06
N LYS A 80 7.70 -4.90 -12.43
CA LYS A 80 7.73 -4.10 -13.66
C LYS A 80 7.58 -4.97 -14.92
N GLU A 81 8.31 -6.09 -14.99
CA GLU A 81 8.20 -7.08 -16.08
C GLU A 81 6.79 -7.65 -16.21
N ASN A 82 6.13 -7.89 -15.08
CA ASN A 82 4.76 -8.39 -15.02
C ASN A 82 3.67 -7.32 -15.16
N LYS A 83 4.06 -6.06 -15.45
CA LYS A 83 3.17 -4.89 -15.51
C LYS A 83 2.37 -4.70 -14.22
N ILE A 84 3.04 -4.90 -13.09
CA ILE A 84 2.53 -4.67 -11.75
C ILE A 84 3.09 -3.34 -11.24
N GLN A 85 2.22 -2.39 -10.96
CA GLN A 85 2.58 -1.12 -10.35
C GLN A 85 2.58 -1.26 -8.83
N ILE A 86 3.66 -0.82 -8.19
CA ILE A 86 3.78 -0.77 -6.73
C ILE A 86 3.41 0.64 -6.28
N VAL A 87 2.42 0.77 -5.40
CA VAL A 87 1.93 2.07 -4.90
C VAL A 87 1.98 2.08 -3.37
N ALA A 88 2.87 2.91 -2.81
CA ALA A 88 3.03 3.10 -1.38
C ALA A 88 1.93 4.01 -0.81
N PHE A 89 1.64 3.90 0.48
CA PHE A 89 0.56 4.66 1.14
C PHE A 89 0.66 6.18 0.92
N PHE A 90 1.86 6.74 0.85
CA PHE A 90 2.07 8.19 0.64
C PHE A 90 2.30 8.58 -0.82
N ASP A 91 2.20 7.64 -1.74
CA ASP A 91 2.21 7.92 -3.17
C ASP A 91 0.96 8.74 -3.56
N SER A 92 1.11 9.64 -4.52
CA SER A 92 0.01 10.42 -5.08
C SER A 92 -1.02 9.55 -5.82
N GLU A 93 -0.61 8.40 -6.34
CA GLU A 93 -1.53 7.46 -7.00
C GLU A 93 -2.22 6.51 -6.01
N TYR A 94 -1.95 6.61 -4.71
CA TYR A 94 -2.61 5.77 -3.72
C TYR A 94 -4.09 6.17 -3.59
N PRO A 95 -5.06 5.22 -3.71
CA PRO A 95 -6.48 5.54 -3.70
C PRO A 95 -6.96 6.16 -2.40
N ASP A 96 -7.57 7.35 -2.48
CA ASP A 96 -8.12 8.06 -1.33
C ASP A 96 -9.19 7.27 -0.57
N SER A 97 -9.97 6.45 -1.27
CA SER A 97 -10.96 5.57 -0.64
C SER A 97 -10.31 4.58 0.33
N LEU A 98 -9.13 4.06 -0.01
CA LEU A 98 -8.35 3.20 0.88
C LEU A 98 -7.64 4.01 1.96
N ARG A 99 -7.19 5.24 1.66
CA ARG A 99 -6.51 6.10 2.64
C ARG A 99 -7.38 6.40 3.88
N ARG A 100 -8.70 6.41 3.70
CA ARG A 100 -9.68 6.75 4.74
C ARG A 100 -10.15 5.58 5.59
N ILE A 101 -9.82 4.33 5.26
CA ILE A 101 -10.23 3.19 6.09
C ILE A 101 -9.38 3.12 7.38
N PRO A 102 -9.88 2.49 8.47
CA PRO A 102 -9.15 2.47 9.75
C PRO A 102 -7.75 1.84 9.69
N TYR A 103 -7.58 0.80 8.87
CA TYR A 103 -6.32 0.08 8.71
C TYR A 103 -5.94 0.00 7.23
N PRO A 104 -5.46 1.11 6.64
CA PRO A 104 -5.13 1.14 5.23
C PRO A 104 -3.93 0.22 4.94
N PRO A 105 -3.94 -0.53 3.82
CA PRO A 105 -2.76 -1.27 3.40
C PRO A 105 -1.62 -0.30 3.08
N LEU A 106 -0.42 -0.57 3.60
CA LEU A 106 0.72 0.32 3.41
C LEU A 106 1.25 0.31 1.97
N THR A 107 1.13 -0.81 1.27
CA THR A 107 1.61 -0.98 -0.10
C THR A 107 0.56 -1.72 -0.90
N LEU A 108 0.27 -1.24 -2.10
CA LEU A 108 -0.59 -1.89 -3.08
C LEU A 108 0.27 -2.42 -4.23
N PHE A 109 -0.05 -3.62 -4.70
CA PHE A 109 0.48 -4.19 -5.93
C PHE A 109 -0.67 -4.27 -6.92
N LEU A 110 -0.64 -3.41 -7.94
CA LEU A 110 -1.74 -3.19 -8.86
C LEU A 110 -1.41 -3.77 -10.23
N LYS A 111 -2.31 -4.56 -10.82
CA LYS A 111 -2.16 -5.11 -12.16
C LYS A 111 -3.42 -4.79 -12.98
N GLY A 112 -3.25 -4.27 -14.19
CA GLY A 112 -4.34 -3.84 -15.07
C GLY A 112 -4.48 -2.31 -15.11
N ASP A 113 -5.68 -1.83 -15.43
CA ASP A 113 -5.96 -0.40 -15.56
C ASP A 113 -6.19 0.26 -14.19
N THR A 114 -5.25 1.12 -13.78
CA THR A 114 -5.31 1.85 -12.51
C THR A 114 -6.32 3.00 -12.52
N PHE A 115 -6.81 3.43 -13.68
CA PHE A 115 -7.88 4.43 -13.78
C PHE A 115 -9.17 3.97 -13.07
N LEU A 116 -9.44 2.65 -13.06
CA LEU A 116 -10.58 2.06 -12.35
C LEU A 116 -10.55 2.32 -10.83
N LEU A 117 -9.41 2.69 -10.26
CA LEU A 117 -9.32 3.12 -8.86
C LEU A 117 -9.93 4.51 -8.61
N LYS A 118 -10.17 5.29 -9.66
CA LYS A 118 -10.77 6.64 -9.60
C LYS A 118 -12.27 6.66 -9.95
N THR A 119 -12.86 5.53 -10.32
CA THR A 119 -14.30 5.42 -10.69
C THR A 119 -15.21 5.06 -9.50
N LEU A 120 -16.53 5.06 -9.69
CA LEU A 120 -17.47 4.50 -8.71
C LEU A 120 -17.27 2.98 -8.59
N LYS A 121 -17.30 2.46 -7.36
CA LYS A 121 -17.05 1.05 -7.04
C LYS A 121 -18.18 0.50 -6.18
N VAL A 122 -18.68 -0.69 -6.53
CA VAL A 122 -19.62 -1.46 -5.72
C VAL A 122 -19.03 -2.84 -5.50
N ALA A 123 -18.87 -3.24 -4.23
CA ALA A 123 -18.43 -4.57 -3.89
C ALA A 123 -19.62 -5.53 -3.91
N ILE A 124 -19.50 -6.65 -4.63
CA ILE A 124 -20.47 -7.75 -4.63
C ILE A 124 -19.81 -8.96 -4.01
N VAL A 125 -20.36 -9.42 -2.89
CA VAL A 125 -19.85 -10.56 -2.11
C VAL A 125 -20.96 -11.57 -1.89
N GLY A 126 -20.61 -12.85 -1.77
CA GLY A 126 -21.58 -13.96 -1.63
C GLY A 126 -20.91 -15.27 -1.23
N THR A 127 -21.69 -16.34 -1.11
CA THR A 127 -21.17 -17.68 -0.77
C THR A 127 -20.28 -18.23 -1.90
N ARG A 128 -19.17 -18.88 -1.51
CA ARG A 128 -18.29 -19.62 -2.46
C ARG A 128 -18.99 -20.84 -3.07
N LYS A 129 -20.04 -21.36 -2.43
CA LYS A 129 -20.86 -22.49 -2.88
C LYS A 129 -22.25 -22.01 -3.28
N ALA A 130 -22.32 -21.03 -4.19
CA ALA A 130 -23.59 -20.56 -4.71
C ALA A 130 -24.25 -21.66 -5.56
N ASN A 131 -25.54 -21.93 -5.30
CA ASN A 131 -26.36 -22.72 -6.21
C ASN A 131 -26.70 -21.89 -7.46
N GLU A 132 -27.24 -22.54 -8.49
CA GLU A 132 -27.56 -21.87 -9.77
C GLU A 132 -28.58 -20.74 -9.62
N GLU A 133 -29.57 -20.89 -8.74
CA GLU A 133 -30.52 -19.81 -8.45
C GLU A 133 -29.85 -18.56 -7.89
N ALA A 134 -28.94 -18.72 -6.91
CA ALA A 134 -28.20 -17.61 -6.35
C ALA A 134 -27.34 -16.93 -7.41
N LYS A 135 -26.62 -17.70 -8.25
CA LYS A 135 -25.80 -17.14 -9.35
C LYS A 135 -26.64 -16.31 -10.32
N ASN A 136 -27.76 -16.84 -10.78
CA ASN A 136 -28.66 -16.17 -11.71
C ASN A 136 -29.29 -14.91 -11.09
N GLY A 137 -29.68 -14.97 -9.82
CA GLY A 137 -30.17 -13.81 -9.08
C GLY A 137 -29.10 -12.72 -8.92
N HIS A 138 -27.85 -13.09 -8.67
CA HIS A 138 -26.73 -12.14 -8.59
C HIS A 138 -26.46 -11.46 -9.93
N LEU A 139 -26.46 -12.18 -11.05
CA LEU A 139 -26.24 -11.61 -12.38
C LEU A 139 -27.30 -10.55 -12.73
N LYS A 140 -28.58 -10.84 -12.50
CA LYS A 140 -29.68 -9.87 -12.75
C LYS A 140 -29.51 -8.60 -11.91
N LYS A 141 -29.13 -8.75 -10.64
CA LYS A 141 -28.88 -7.61 -9.74
C LYS A 141 -27.68 -6.79 -10.18
N GLN A 142 -26.61 -7.43 -10.67
CA GLN A 142 -25.43 -6.75 -11.20
C GLN A 142 -25.78 -5.91 -12.43
N GLU A 143 -26.54 -6.48 -13.36
CA GLU A 143 -26.97 -5.77 -14.58
C GLU A 143 -27.84 -4.56 -14.24
N TYR A 144 -28.78 -4.71 -13.29
CA TYR A 144 -29.61 -3.61 -12.81
C TYR A 144 -28.78 -2.50 -12.15
N LEU A 145 -27.82 -2.88 -11.29
CA LEU A 145 -26.89 -1.94 -10.66
C LEU A 145 -26.06 -1.18 -11.70
N LEU A 146 -25.55 -1.88 -12.71
CA LEU A 146 -24.79 -1.28 -13.82
C LEU A 146 -25.65 -0.25 -14.57
N LYS A 147 -26.88 -0.60 -14.94
CA LYS A 147 -27.84 0.31 -15.59
C LYS A 147 -28.12 1.55 -14.75
N MET A 148 -28.41 1.36 -13.47
CA MET A 148 -28.70 2.45 -12.53
C MET A 148 -27.50 3.38 -12.30
N ILE A 149 -26.28 2.82 -12.21
CA ILE A 149 -25.04 3.59 -12.00
C ILE A 149 -24.63 4.33 -13.27
N LEU A 150 -24.75 3.69 -14.44
CA LEU A 150 -24.40 4.27 -15.73
C LEU A 150 -25.50 5.16 -16.32
N ARG A 151 -26.68 5.22 -15.68
CA ARG A 151 -27.89 5.89 -16.19
C ARG A 151 -28.28 5.41 -17.60
N LEU A 152 -28.10 4.12 -17.87
CA LEU A 152 -28.54 3.42 -19.07
C LEU A 152 -29.91 2.78 -18.81
#